data_AF-A0A0R2QYC8-F1
#
_entry.id   AF-A0A0R2QYC8-F1
#
_cell.length_a   1.000
_cell.length_b   1.000
_cell.length_c   1.000
_cell.angle_alpha   90.00
_cell.angle_beta   90.00
_cell.angle_gamma   90.00
#
_symmetry.space_group_name_H-M   'P 1'
#
loop_
_entity.id
_entity.type
_entity.pdbx_description
1 polymer ?
#
loop_
_entity_poly.entity_id
_entity_poly.type
_entity_poly.pdbx_seq_one_letter_code
_entity_poly.pdbx_strand_id
1 'polypeptide(L)'
;MMYFVDKMLPELAIEDKFRFTIEQMAWVEENEASIWEYFVQEDLLFSNKESEFRSFVNYAPFAKGMPKEAPGRVAYFIGYKMVSEYMENNKIDIEELMYLTDSKDFLQQSKYKPTK
;
A
#
# COMPACT_ATOMS: atom_id res chain seq x y z
N MET A 1 3.10 8.29 4.48
CA MET A 1 3.06 8.00 5.93
C MET A 1 3.68 6.65 6.32
N MET A 2 3.26 5.50 5.78
CA MET A 2 3.84 4.20 6.19
C MET A 2 5.36 4.10 5.97
N TYR A 3 5.86 4.59 4.84
CA TYR A 3 7.31 4.62 4.57
C TYR A 3 8.09 5.40 5.64
N PHE A 4 7.57 6.56 6.05
CA PHE A 4 8.17 7.37 7.12
C PHE A 4 8.21 6.60 8.45
N VAL A 5 7.10 5.97 8.83
CA VAL A 5 7.03 5.15 10.06
C VAL A 5 8.04 4.00 10.01
N ASP A 6 8.18 3.34 8.87
CA ASP A 6 9.15 2.26 8.69
C ASP A 6 10.60 2.74 8.89
N LYS A 7 10.96 3.89 8.31
CA LYS A 7 12.30 4.48 8.46
C LYS A 7 12.60 5.00 9.87
N MET A 8 11.59 5.51 10.56
CA MET A 8 11.76 6.06 11.92
C MET A 8 11.75 4.99 13.01
N LEU A 9 11.21 3.79 12.75
CA LEU A 9 11.09 2.70 13.71
C LEU A 9 11.77 1.41 13.18
N PRO A 10 13.09 1.39 12.95
CA PRO A 10 13.77 0.24 12.34
C PRO A 10 13.73 -1.03 13.20
N GLU A 11 13.60 -0.90 14.52
CA GLU A 11 13.57 -2.02 15.47
C GLU A 11 12.19 -2.66 15.64
N LEU A 12 11.14 -2.02 15.13
CA LEU A 12 9.77 -2.53 15.22
C LEU A 12 9.48 -3.47 14.04
N ALA A 13 8.85 -4.61 14.33
CA ALA A 13 8.45 -5.59 13.33
C ALA A 13 7.45 -4.97 12.33
N ILE A 14 7.46 -5.46 11.09
CA ILE A 14 6.69 -4.86 9.99
C ILE A 14 5.18 -5.05 10.21
N GLU A 15 4.78 -6.22 10.70
CA GLU A 15 3.42 -6.56 11.08
C GLU A 15 2.88 -5.62 12.16
N ASP A 16 3.71 -5.23 13.14
CA ASP A 16 3.34 -4.28 14.20
C ASP A 16 3.16 -2.86 13.64
N LYS A 17 4.03 -2.44 12.70
CA LYS A 17 3.91 -1.15 12.01
C LYS A 17 2.59 -1.06 11.23
N PHE A 18 2.21 -2.14 10.53
CA PHE A 18 0.95 -2.22 9.80
C PHE A 18 -0.26 -2.46 10.70
N ARG A 19 -0.02 -2.98 11.91
CA ARG A 19 -1.04 -3.51 12.84
C ARG A 19 -1.80 -4.68 12.24
N PHE A 20 -1.06 -5.57 11.60
CA PHE A 20 -1.54 -6.84 11.09
C PHE A 20 -1.10 -7.96 12.03
N THR A 21 -1.90 -9.02 12.12
CA THR A 21 -1.38 -10.28 12.68
C THR A 21 -0.30 -10.83 11.74
N ILE A 22 0.55 -11.72 12.24
CA ILE A 22 1.57 -12.41 11.42
C ILE A 22 0.91 -13.09 10.20
N GLU A 23 -0.23 -13.73 10.40
CA GLU A 23 -0.99 -14.39 9.32
C GLU A 23 -1.52 -13.39 8.29
N GLN A 24 -2.03 -12.24 8.74
CA GLN A 24 -2.49 -11.17 7.84
C GLN A 24 -1.33 -10.56 7.06
N MET A 25 -0.17 -10.37 7.70
CA MET A 25 1.03 -9.86 7.04
C MET A 25 1.52 -10.84 5.96
N ALA A 26 1.63 -12.13 6.30
CA ALA A 26 1.98 -13.17 5.34
C ALA A 26 0.99 -13.20 4.16
N TRP A 27 -0.31 -13.10 4.43
CA TRP A 27 -1.32 -13.09 3.38
C TRP A 27 -1.16 -11.90 2.43
N VAL A 28 -0.95 -10.67 2.92
CA VAL A 28 -0.79 -9.51 2.04
C VAL A 28 0.49 -9.56 1.21
N GLU A 29 1.56 -10.16 1.74
CA GLU A 29 2.81 -10.39 1.00
C GLU A 29 2.63 -11.45 -0.09
N GLU A 30 1.96 -12.57 0.22
CA GLU A 30 1.68 -13.64 -0.73
C GLU A 30 0.73 -13.21 -1.85
N ASN A 31 -0.20 -12.29 -1.55
CA ASN A 31 -1.24 -11.85 -2.49
C ASN A 31 -0.97 -10.44 -3.06
N GLU A 32 0.24 -9.90 -2.91
CA GLU A 32 0.59 -8.53 -3.32
C GLU A 32 0.18 -8.22 -4.77
N ALA A 33 0.51 -9.10 -5.72
CA ALA A 33 0.16 -8.89 -7.12
C ALA A 33 -1.33 -9.03 -7.41
N SER A 34 -2.02 -9.97 -6.77
CA SER A 34 -3.47 -10.12 -6.93
C SER A 34 -4.23 -8.91 -6.38
N ILE A 35 -3.77 -8.36 -5.25
CA ILE A 35 -4.32 -7.13 -4.67
C ILE A 35 -4.10 -5.95 -5.64
N TRP A 36 -2.88 -5.84 -6.19
CA TRP A 36 -2.55 -4.79 -7.15
C TRP A 36 -3.39 -4.89 -8.44
N GLU A 37 -3.48 -6.09 -9.01
CA GLU A 37 -4.29 -6.35 -10.20
C GLU A 37 -5.75 -5.96 -9.97
N TYR A 38 -6.32 -6.33 -8.81
CA TYR A 38 -7.66 -5.92 -8.44
C TYR A 38 -7.82 -4.39 -8.37
N PHE A 39 -6.86 -3.68 -7.78
CA PHE A 39 -6.88 -2.22 -7.72
C PHE A 39 -6.84 -1.54 -9.10
N VAL A 40 -6.11 -2.13 -10.04
CA VAL A 40 -6.02 -1.62 -11.41
C VAL A 40 -7.29 -1.97 -12.21
N GLN A 41 -7.77 -3.21 -12.11
CA GLN A 41 -8.96 -3.68 -12.85
C GLN A 41 -10.24 -2.93 -12.44
N GLU A 42 -10.39 -2.67 -11.14
CA GLU A 42 -11.54 -1.95 -10.60
C GLU A 42 -11.36 -0.42 -10.59
N ASP A 43 -10.31 0.10 -11.23
CA ASP A 43 -9.99 1.54 -11.33
C ASP A 43 -9.89 2.25 -9.95
N LEU A 44 -9.57 1.49 -8.90
CA LEU A 44 -9.62 1.95 -7.50
C LEU A 44 -8.57 3.02 -7.20
N LEU A 45 -7.46 3.03 -7.95
CA LEU A 45 -6.40 4.05 -7.83
C LEU A 45 -6.87 5.45 -8.27
N PHE A 46 -7.90 5.52 -9.12
CA PHE A 46 -8.42 6.76 -9.69
C PHE A 46 -9.84 7.09 -9.21
N SER A 47 -10.46 6.19 -8.42
CA SER A 47 -11.80 6.40 -7.88
C SER A 47 -11.85 7.52 -6.84
N ASN A 48 -12.86 8.38 -6.98
CA ASN A 48 -13.21 9.41 -6.00
C ASN A 48 -14.37 8.98 -5.08
N LYS A 49 -14.91 7.76 -5.26
CA LYS A 49 -16.05 7.27 -4.48
C LYS A 49 -15.54 6.49 -3.29
N GLU A 50 -15.60 7.10 -2.11
CA GLU A 50 -15.11 6.48 -0.87
C GLU A 50 -15.71 5.08 -0.61
N SER A 51 -16.97 4.84 -0.98
CA SER A 51 -17.62 3.54 -0.84
C SER A 51 -16.93 2.40 -1.58
N GLU A 52 -16.16 2.70 -2.63
CA GLU A 52 -15.45 1.72 -3.44
C GLU A 52 -14.13 1.30 -2.76
N PHE A 53 -13.43 2.22 -2.08
CA PHE A 53 -12.12 1.94 -1.50
C PHE A 53 -12.04 1.94 0.03
N ARG A 54 -13.12 2.30 0.74
CA ARG A 54 -13.13 2.50 2.21
C ARG A 54 -12.54 1.33 2.98
N SER A 55 -12.87 0.08 2.64
CA SER A 55 -12.35 -1.10 3.35
C SER A 55 -10.85 -1.34 3.15
N PHE A 56 -10.27 -0.82 2.07
CA PHE A 56 -8.86 -1.00 1.77
C PHE A 56 -7.97 0.02 2.47
N VAL A 57 -8.53 1.14 2.97
CA VAL A 57 -7.78 2.21 3.65
C VAL A 57 -8.16 2.40 5.11
N ASN A 58 -9.37 2.02 5.51
CA ASN A 58 -9.87 2.14 6.89
C ASN A 58 -9.94 0.79 7.59
N TYR A 59 -10.01 0.82 8.93
CA TYR A 59 -10.29 -0.38 9.71
C TYR A 59 -11.60 -1.01 9.27
N ALA A 60 -11.53 -2.27 8.90
CA ALA A 60 -12.64 -3.10 8.48
C ALA A 60 -12.33 -4.54 8.90
N PRO A 61 -13.36 -5.37 9.15
CA PRO A 61 -13.16 -6.78 9.47
C PRO A 61 -12.48 -7.55 8.33
N PHE A 62 -12.68 -7.13 7.09
CA PHE A 62 -12.04 -7.66 5.88
C PHE A 62 -12.07 -6.63 4.75
N ALA A 63 -11.22 -6.80 3.74
CA ALA A 63 -11.25 -6.04 2.50
C ALA A 63 -12.46 -6.45 1.63
N LYS A 64 -13.42 -5.54 1.42
CA LYS A 64 -14.62 -5.83 0.63
C LYS A 64 -14.22 -6.13 -0.82
N GLY A 65 -14.75 -7.22 -1.40
CA GLY A 65 -14.39 -7.64 -2.77
C GLY A 65 -13.18 -8.58 -2.84
N MET A 66 -12.54 -8.87 -1.70
CA MET A 66 -11.46 -9.85 -1.56
C MET A 66 -11.89 -11.05 -0.69
N PRO A 67 -11.10 -12.14 -0.64
CA PRO A 67 -11.32 -13.24 0.30
C PRO A 67 -11.40 -12.76 1.76
N LYS A 68 -12.01 -13.57 2.65
CA LYS A 68 -12.22 -13.17 4.06
C LYS A 68 -10.92 -13.04 4.85
N GLU A 69 -9.88 -13.70 4.37
CA GLU A 69 -8.51 -13.67 4.89
C GLU A 69 -7.86 -12.30 4.63
N ALA A 70 -8.33 -11.56 3.63
CA ALA A 70 -7.81 -10.26 3.28
C ALA A 70 -8.10 -9.25 4.40
N PRO A 71 -7.07 -8.73 5.10
CA PRO A 71 -7.29 -7.79 6.17
C PRO A 71 -7.92 -6.50 5.65
N GLY A 72 -8.64 -5.77 6.50
CA GLY A 72 -8.89 -4.36 6.22
C GLY A 72 -7.55 -3.61 6.08
N ARG A 73 -7.56 -2.42 5.45
CA ARG A 73 -6.36 -1.59 5.27
C ARG A 73 -5.27 -2.16 4.34
N VAL A 74 -5.58 -3.16 3.50
CA VAL A 74 -4.63 -3.73 2.50
C VAL A 74 -3.96 -2.70 1.59
N ALA A 75 -4.63 -1.57 1.28
CA ALA A 75 -4.02 -0.53 0.46
C ALA A 75 -2.87 0.19 1.16
N TYR A 76 -2.73 0.09 2.49
CA TYR A 76 -1.55 0.64 3.19
C TYR A 76 -0.29 -0.13 2.81
N PHE A 77 -0.39 -1.46 2.69
CA PHE A 77 0.74 -2.30 2.29
C PHE A 77 1.16 -2.00 0.85
N ILE A 78 0.19 -1.98 -0.07
CA ILE A 78 0.44 -1.65 -1.48
C ILE A 78 0.99 -0.23 -1.62
N GLY A 79 0.38 0.77 -0.96
CA GLY A 79 0.87 2.15 -0.99
C GLY A 79 2.27 2.29 -0.39
N TYR A 80 2.61 1.52 0.65
CA TYR A 80 3.98 1.46 1.17
C TYR A 80 4.96 0.91 0.13
N LYS A 81 4.62 -0.17 -0.55
CA LYS A 81 5.46 -0.77 -1.60
C LYS A 81 5.67 0.19 -2.78
N MET A 82 4.61 0.87 -3.23
CA MET A 82 4.69 1.91 -4.25
C MET A 82 5.66 3.04 -3.87
N VAL A 83 5.56 3.53 -2.62
CA VAL A 83 6.46 4.59 -2.11
C VAL A 83 7.90 4.07 -1.98
N SER A 84 8.09 2.84 -1.51
CA SER A 84 9.41 2.23 -1.41
C SER A 84 10.10 2.11 -2.77
N GLU A 85 9.39 1.60 -3.78
CA GLU A 85 9.93 1.54 -5.16
C GLU A 85 10.17 2.93 -5.74
N TYR A 86 9.30 3.90 -5.45
CA TYR A 86 9.52 5.29 -5.84
C TYR A 86 10.83 5.84 -5.26
N MET A 87 11.09 5.64 -3.97
CA MET A 87 12.30 6.11 -3.29
C MET A 87 13.56 5.36 -3.74
N GLU A 88 13.44 4.11 -4.18
CA GLU A 88 14.55 3.36 -4.78
C GLU A 88 14.87 3.85 -6.21
N ASN A 89 13.84 4.18 -6.98
CA ASN A 89 13.97 4.65 -8.35
C ASN A 89 14.35 6.13 -8.45
N ASN A 90 14.02 6.93 -7.43
CA ASN A 90 14.25 8.37 -7.39
C ASN A 90 15.08 8.69 -6.14
N LYS A 91 16.29 9.20 -6.32
CA LYS A 91 17.20 9.56 -5.22
C LYS A 91 16.81 10.89 -4.58
N ILE A 92 15.61 10.95 -4.02
CA ILE A 92 15.10 12.09 -3.26
C ILE A 92 15.16 11.80 -1.76
N ASP A 93 15.10 12.84 -0.94
CA ASP A 93 14.97 12.67 0.51
C ASP A 93 13.50 12.52 0.97
N ILE A 94 13.33 12.22 2.26
CA ILE A 94 12.01 12.02 2.86
C ILE A 94 11.19 13.32 2.86
N GLU A 95 11.84 14.48 2.99
CA GLU A 95 11.13 15.76 2.98
C GLU A 95 10.57 16.05 1.59
N GLU A 96 11.37 15.86 0.54
CA GLU A 96 10.97 15.94 -0.87
C GLU A 96 9.80 15.00 -1.18
N LEU A 97 9.85 13.75 -0.67
CA LEU A 97 8.76 12.79 -0.81
C LEU A 97 7.43 13.32 -0.22
N MET A 98 7.50 14.01 0.92
CA MET A 98 6.31 14.54 1.60
C MET A 98 5.70 15.76 0.89
N TYR A 99 6.47 16.43 0.04
CA TYR A 99 5.99 17.54 -0.79
C TYR A 99 5.42 17.10 -2.15
N LEU A 100 5.45 15.81 -2.49
CA LEU A 100 4.85 15.32 -3.73
C LEU A 100 3.32 15.51 -3.70
N THR A 101 2.79 16.25 -4.69
CA THR A 101 1.35 16.49 -4.85
C THR A 101 0.78 15.87 -6.13
N ASP A 102 1.62 15.57 -7.13
CA ASP A 102 1.17 14.97 -8.38
C ASP A 102 1.12 13.44 -8.26
N SER A 103 -0.09 12.92 -8.03
CA SER A 103 -0.31 11.48 -7.87
C SER A 103 -0.08 10.67 -9.15
N LYS A 104 -0.27 11.27 -10.33
CA LYS A 104 -0.08 10.57 -11.62
C LYS A 104 1.41 10.43 -11.93
N ASP A 105 2.16 11.51 -11.76
CA ASP A 105 3.61 11.50 -11.91
C ASP A 105 4.27 10.56 -10.90
N PHE A 106 3.84 10.60 -9.63
CA PHE A 106 4.27 9.64 -8.60
C PHE A 106 4.04 8.18 -9.04
N LEU A 107 2.82 7.85 -9.47
CA LEU A 107 2.49 6.49 -9.90
C LEU A 107 3.37 6.06 -11.09
N GLN A 108 3.57 6.94 -12.06
CA GLN A 108 4.39 6.65 -13.24
C GLN A 108 5.88 6.45 -12.90
N GLN A 109 6.42 7.31 -12.04
CA GLN A 109 7.83 7.25 -11.63
C GLN A 109 8.13 6.15 -10.62
N SER A 110 7.13 5.71 -9.84
CA SER A 110 7.31 4.57 -8.94
C SER A 110 7.64 3.30 -9.72
N LYS A 111 7.14 3.18 -10.96
CA LYS A 111 7.25 1.99 -11.82
C LYS A 111 6.73 0.72 -11.13
N TYR A 112 5.86 0.89 -10.12
CA TYR A 112 5.36 -0.19 -9.29
C TYR A 112 4.67 -1.26 -10.13
N LYS A 113 5.27 -2.44 -10.15
CA LYS A 113 4.77 -3.64 -10.84
C LYS A 113 5.16 -4.87 -10.03
N PRO A 114 4.31 -5.31 -9.08
CA PRO A 114 4.59 -6.51 -8.30
C PRO A 114 4.75 -7.69 -9.26
N THR A 115 5.89 -8.38 -9.17
CA THR A 115 6.38 -9.33 -10.18
C THR A 115 6.20 -10.80 -9.79
N LYS A 116 5.35 -11.09 -8.80
CA LYS A 116 5.09 -12.46 -8.33
C LYS A 116 3.63 -12.81 -8.43
#